data_AF-A0A7S2RK83-F1
#
_entry.id   AF-A0A7S2RK83-F1
#
_cell.length_a   1.000
_cell.length_b   1.000
_cell.length_c   1.000
_cell.angle_alpha   90.00
_cell.angle_beta   90.00
_cell.angle_gamma   90.00
#
_symmetry.space_group_name_H-M   'P 1'
#
loop_
_entity.id
_entity.type
_entity.pdbx_description
1 polymer ?
#
loop_
_entity_poly.entity_id
_entity_poly.type
_entity_poly.pdbx_seq_one_letter_code
_entity_poly.pdbx_strand_id
1 'polypeptide(L)'
;REPRRDPPTPQGSPPQRALWTMADEVDVIEEVEVSDSEDEEFPYENVADMGFEDEDEDEDLASALASIQGKPREAVKTGVDPRAVTQVRPAVVDDFIRNFLIKVGMQRTLDVFNGEWYELKAKGRLGEEYTSAVPDIYMRNEELDEQVSQLRQQLEKMREITAKAKGTWDKFRKERDFHRMHHKRVVQEKNKLVTDLKRLRKHTVSYDPTIKELQRKYEVAMKEKMLMRLERDRMKARVATLEAAVKQLQEEEKPEVEPEPQKPRRKKGKDSKLPPDEGVVNPFADLEFDAPPVERFQLRKTFRGHLNSVSGLAFHPRKPILATVSDDQTWKLWSVPDCELIMSGEGHRDWMSGVDFHPHGTHLVTSSGDKTIKVWDFAA
;
A
#
# COMPACT_ATOMS: atom_id res chain seq x y z
N ARG A 1 23.29 98.77 -7.50
CA ARG A 1 22.98 98.27 -8.86
C ARG A 1 21.54 97.77 -8.85
N GLU A 2 20.63 98.59 -9.34
CA GLU A 2 19.25 98.22 -9.71
C GLU A 2 19.24 97.47 -11.08
N PRO A 3 18.11 96.90 -11.55
CA PRO A 3 17.26 95.88 -10.91
C PRO A 3 16.81 94.79 -11.94
N ARG A 4 15.64 94.14 -11.72
CA ARG A 4 14.81 93.31 -12.67
C ARG A 4 15.12 91.79 -12.66
N ARG A 5 14.15 90.87 -12.69
CA ARG A 5 12.67 90.97 -12.85
C ARG A 5 11.97 89.66 -12.39
N ASP A 6 10.88 89.77 -11.63
CA ASP A 6 9.69 88.88 -11.73
C ASP A 6 8.67 89.55 -12.70
N PRO A 7 7.45 89.02 -12.98
CA PRO A 7 6.81 87.72 -12.70
C PRO A 7 6.44 87.05 -14.08
N PRO A 8 5.33 86.29 -14.36
CA PRO A 8 4.25 85.74 -13.51
C PRO A 8 3.74 84.31 -13.82
N THR A 9 2.92 83.77 -12.90
CA THR A 9 1.84 82.77 -13.15
C THR A 9 0.56 83.48 -13.62
N PRO A 10 -0.31 82.91 -14.49
CA PRO A 10 -1.42 82.08 -13.97
C PRO A 10 -2.07 81.04 -14.93
N GLN A 11 -3.08 80.31 -14.41
CA GLN A 11 -4.21 79.62 -15.11
C GLN A 11 -3.98 78.34 -15.95
N GLY A 12 -4.30 77.19 -15.35
CA GLY A 12 -5.57 76.46 -15.61
C GLY A 12 -5.81 75.62 -16.90
N SER A 13 -6.09 74.32 -16.68
CA SER A 13 -6.73 73.32 -17.60
C SER A 13 -5.81 72.57 -18.58
N PRO A 14 -6.18 71.36 -19.09
CA PRO A 14 -7.25 70.40 -18.70
C PRO A 14 -6.67 69.02 -18.25
N PRO A 15 -7.47 68.01 -17.83
CA PRO A 15 -6.93 66.69 -17.50
C PRO A 15 -6.49 65.94 -18.77
N GLN A 16 -5.23 65.49 -18.81
CA GLN A 16 -4.77 64.58 -19.86
C GLN A 16 -5.35 63.18 -19.62
N ARG A 17 -6.04 62.66 -20.64
CA ARG A 17 -6.55 61.29 -20.70
C ARG A 17 -5.40 60.30 -20.42
N ALA A 18 -5.69 59.27 -19.64
CA ALA A 18 -4.81 58.12 -19.49
C ALA A 18 -4.55 57.50 -20.87
N LEU A 19 -3.31 57.60 -21.33
CA LEU A 19 -2.80 56.80 -22.43
C LEU A 19 -2.60 55.39 -21.89
N TRP A 20 -3.50 54.46 -22.27
CA TRP A 20 -3.30 53.05 -22.03
C TRP A 20 -2.11 52.59 -22.87
N THR A 21 -0.94 52.49 -22.24
CA THR A 21 0.18 51.76 -22.82
C THR A 21 -0.19 50.28 -22.77
N MET A 22 -0.60 49.72 -23.91
CA MET A 22 -0.43 48.29 -24.18
C MET A 22 1.09 48.03 -24.16
N ALA A 23 1.61 47.73 -22.98
CA ALA A 23 2.87 47.04 -22.85
C ALA A 23 2.57 45.58 -23.19
N ASP A 24 3.13 45.08 -24.29
CA ASP A 24 2.97 43.70 -24.71
C ASP A 24 3.50 42.77 -23.61
N GLU A 25 2.58 42.15 -22.87
CA GLU A 25 2.87 41.04 -21.98
C GLU A 25 3.11 39.81 -22.86
N VAL A 26 4.32 39.74 -23.42
CA VAL A 26 4.78 38.61 -24.25
C VAL A 26 4.97 37.41 -23.32
N ASP A 27 3.94 36.60 -23.20
CA ASP A 27 3.98 35.28 -22.54
C ASP A 27 5.06 34.42 -23.22
N VAL A 28 6.26 34.39 -22.62
CA VAL A 28 7.38 33.58 -23.09
C VAL A 28 7.00 32.11 -22.90
N ILE A 29 7.00 31.35 -23.99
CA ILE A 29 6.84 29.91 -23.96
C ILE A 29 8.12 29.31 -23.35
N GLU A 30 8.05 28.94 -22.08
CA GLU A 30 9.13 28.25 -21.37
C GLU A 30 9.22 26.82 -21.92
N GLU A 31 10.28 26.51 -22.67
CA GLU A 31 10.56 25.14 -23.13
C GLU A 31 10.91 24.27 -21.92
N VAL A 32 9.96 23.40 -21.53
CA VAL A 32 10.16 22.45 -20.44
C VAL A 32 10.94 21.25 -20.96
N GLU A 33 12.27 21.35 -20.93
CA GLU A 33 13.16 20.21 -21.14
C GLU A 33 12.94 19.17 -20.03
N VAL A 34 12.27 18.05 -20.38
CA VAL A 34 12.20 16.88 -19.52
C VAL A 34 13.54 16.17 -19.62
N SER A 35 14.35 16.24 -18.56
CA SER A 35 15.67 15.61 -18.53
C SER A 35 15.54 14.07 -18.50
N ASP A 36 15.68 13.43 -19.65
CA ASP A 36 15.84 11.97 -19.72
C ASP A 36 17.17 11.58 -19.07
N SER A 37 17.08 11.07 -17.84
CA SER A 37 18.22 10.63 -17.06
C SER A 37 18.68 9.26 -17.55
N GLU A 38 19.70 9.26 -18.42
CA GLU A 38 20.45 8.12 -18.98
C GLU A 38 20.02 6.73 -18.49
N ASP A 39 19.47 5.95 -19.43
CA ASP A 39 19.02 4.58 -19.19
C ASP A 39 20.19 3.63 -18.90
N GLU A 40 20.49 3.40 -17.62
CA GLU A 40 21.03 2.10 -17.21
C GLU A 40 19.95 1.04 -17.48
N GLU A 41 20.08 0.35 -18.62
CA GLU A 41 19.22 -0.75 -19.06
C GLU A 41 19.17 -1.86 -17.99
N PHE A 42 18.19 -1.76 -17.09
CA PHE A 42 17.90 -2.77 -16.08
C PHE A 42 17.04 -3.85 -16.72
N PRO A 43 17.55 -5.07 -16.94
CA PRO A 43 16.78 -6.12 -17.60
C PRO A 43 15.63 -6.57 -16.70
N TYR A 44 14.41 -6.15 -17.04
CA TYR A 44 13.20 -6.80 -16.56
C TYR A 44 13.15 -8.19 -17.19
N GLU A 45 13.40 -9.21 -16.38
CA GLU A 45 13.12 -10.58 -16.76
C GLU A 45 11.59 -10.72 -16.77
N ASN A 46 10.99 -10.85 -17.96
CA ASN A 46 9.55 -11.02 -18.13
C ASN A 46 9.10 -12.29 -17.40
N VAL A 47 8.66 -12.13 -16.15
CA VAL A 47 7.94 -13.17 -15.43
C VAL A 47 6.65 -13.41 -16.22
N ALA A 48 6.49 -14.63 -16.73
CA ALA A 48 5.33 -14.99 -17.51
C ALA A 48 4.06 -14.68 -16.69
N ASP A 49 3.10 -14.04 -17.34
CA ASP A 49 1.83 -13.64 -16.76
C ASP A 49 1.16 -14.82 -16.06
N MET A 50 1.10 -14.73 -14.72
CA MET A 50 0.50 -15.72 -13.83
C MET A 50 -0.87 -15.24 -13.34
N GLY A 51 -1.65 -14.60 -14.22
CA GLY A 51 -3.10 -14.51 -14.11
C GLY A 51 -3.60 -13.93 -12.80
N PHE A 52 -2.98 -12.84 -12.34
CA PHE A 52 -3.62 -11.92 -11.42
C PHE A 52 -4.29 -10.86 -12.28
N GLU A 53 -5.59 -11.04 -12.51
CA GLU A 53 -6.48 -10.02 -13.06
C GLU A 53 -6.69 -8.94 -11.98
N ASP A 54 -5.69 -8.07 -11.79
CA ASP A 54 -5.85 -6.83 -11.05
C ASP A 54 -6.63 -5.85 -11.95
N GLU A 55 -7.96 -6.09 -12.08
CA GLU A 55 -8.89 -5.32 -12.94
C GLU A 55 -8.91 -3.80 -12.63
N ASP A 56 -8.32 -3.36 -11.51
CA ASP A 56 -8.35 -1.99 -11.00
C ASP A 56 -7.18 -1.09 -11.49
N GLU A 57 -6.08 -1.63 -12.06
CA GLU A 57 -4.89 -0.82 -12.44
C GLU A 57 -4.87 -0.37 -13.93
N ASP A 58 -5.43 -1.16 -14.85
CA ASP A 58 -5.46 -0.83 -16.28
C ASP A 58 -6.41 0.35 -16.62
N GLU A 59 -7.43 0.60 -15.79
CA GLU A 59 -8.36 1.72 -16.01
C GLU A 59 -7.67 3.09 -15.96
N ASP A 60 -6.65 3.28 -15.11
CA ASP A 60 -6.00 4.57 -14.89
C ASP A 60 -5.09 4.95 -16.08
N LEU A 61 -4.35 3.98 -16.64
CA LEU A 61 -3.52 4.20 -17.83
C LEU A 61 -4.38 4.41 -19.09
N ALA A 62 -5.44 3.62 -19.25
CA ALA A 62 -6.39 3.77 -20.34
C ALA A 62 -7.14 5.10 -20.26
N SER A 63 -7.57 5.53 -19.07
CA SER A 63 -8.26 6.82 -18.85
C SER A 63 -7.35 8.02 -19.05
N ALA A 64 -6.07 7.92 -18.69
CA ALA A 64 -5.06 8.93 -18.99
C ALA A 64 -4.83 9.08 -20.51
N LEU A 65 -4.65 7.96 -21.22
CA LEU A 65 -4.48 7.96 -22.68
C LEU A 65 -5.74 8.46 -23.41
N ALA A 66 -6.94 8.07 -22.96
CA ALA A 66 -8.22 8.55 -23.51
C ALA A 66 -8.49 10.04 -23.23
N SER A 67 -7.90 10.60 -22.17
CA SER A 67 -7.95 12.05 -21.89
C SER A 67 -6.96 12.85 -22.75
N ILE A 68 -5.88 12.23 -23.22
CA ILE A 68 -4.90 12.82 -24.14
C ILE A 68 -5.38 12.71 -25.59
N GLN A 69 -5.95 11.56 -25.98
CA GLN A 69 -6.58 11.34 -27.28
C GLN A 69 -8.01 11.90 -27.29
N GLY A 70 -8.12 13.22 -27.38
CA GLY A 70 -9.41 13.93 -27.37
C GLY A 70 -10.45 13.32 -28.33
N LYS A 71 -11.65 13.05 -27.80
CA LYS A 71 -12.77 12.40 -28.51
C LYS A 71 -13.00 13.04 -29.90
N PRO A 72 -13.26 12.23 -30.95
CA PRO A 72 -13.60 12.77 -32.26
C PRO A 72 -14.87 13.62 -32.19
N ARG A 73 -14.87 14.75 -32.89
CA ARG A 73 -15.99 15.69 -32.97
C ARG A 73 -17.27 15.00 -33.44
N GLU A 74 -18.22 14.80 -32.53
CA GLU A 74 -19.60 14.52 -32.95
C GLU A 74 -20.22 15.77 -33.58
N ALA A 75 -20.86 15.58 -34.73
CA ALA A 75 -21.42 16.66 -35.51
C ALA A 75 -22.68 17.26 -34.84
N VAL A 76 -22.64 18.56 -34.55
CA VAL A 76 -23.80 19.31 -34.06
C VAL A 76 -24.89 19.30 -35.13
N LYS A 77 -25.96 18.54 -34.89
CA LYS A 77 -27.18 18.64 -35.69
C LYS A 77 -27.92 19.91 -35.32
N THR A 78 -28.09 20.80 -36.30
CA THR A 78 -28.89 22.02 -36.19
C THR A 78 -30.38 21.67 -36.05
N GLY A 79 -30.91 21.74 -34.82
CA GLY A 79 -32.35 21.76 -34.54
C GLY A 79 -32.77 23.19 -34.20
N VAL A 80 -33.65 23.78 -35.01
CA VAL A 80 -34.14 25.15 -34.83
C VAL A 80 -35.52 25.13 -34.15
N ASP A 81 -35.64 25.78 -33.00
CA ASP A 81 -36.91 26.23 -32.44
C ASP A 81 -36.92 27.76 -32.32
N PRO A 82 -37.85 28.49 -32.96
CA PRO A 82 -37.79 29.94 -33.08
C PRO A 82 -38.40 30.63 -31.86
N ARG A 83 -37.66 30.69 -30.74
CA ARG A 83 -38.00 31.62 -29.67
C ARG A 83 -37.41 32.99 -30.01
N ALA A 84 -38.28 33.98 -30.23
CA ALA A 84 -37.91 35.28 -30.78
C ALA A 84 -36.85 36.00 -29.92
N VAL A 85 -35.59 35.94 -30.36
CA VAL A 85 -34.53 36.81 -29.87
C VAL A 85 -34.77 38.18 -30.47
N THR A 86 -35.21 39.14 -29.66
CA THR A 86 -35.17 40.56 -30.04
C THR A 86 -33.73 40.98 -30.19
N GLN A 87 -33.22 40.96 -31.42
CA GLN A 87 -31.98 41.61 -31.78
C GLN A 87 -32.10 43.10 -31.41
N VAL A 88 -31.40 43.51 -30.36
CA VAL A 88 -31.13 44.92 -30.11
C VAL A 88 -30.28 45.39 -31.28
N ARG A 89 -30.92 46.03 -32.27
CA ARG A 89 -30.19 46.65 -33.37
C ARG A 89 -29.26 47.70 -32.76
N PRO A 90 -27.94 47.60 -32.96
CA PRO A 90 -27.04 48.69 -32.62
C PRO A 90 -27.54 49.95 -33.34
N ALA A 91 -27.53 51.09 -32.65
CA ALA A 91 -27.88 52.34 -33.29
C ALA A 91 -26.86 52.58 -34.42
N VAL A 92 -27.32 52.57 -35.67
CA VAL A 92 -26.46 52.75 -36.85
C VAL A 92 -25.94 54.18 -36.84
N VAL A 93 -24.73 54.37 -36.30
CA VAL A 93 -24.10 55.68 -36.17
C VAL A 93 -23.81 56.27 -37.56
N ASP A 94 -23.38 55.43 -38.49
CA ASP A 94 -22.97 55.83 -39.84
C ASP A 94 -24.07 55.68 -40.89
N ASP A 95 -25.19 56.38 -40.67
CA ASP A 95 -25.96 56.91 -41.80
C ASP A 95 -25.84 58.44 -41.84
N PHE A 96 -24.70 58.90 -42.35
CA PHE A 96 -24.37 60.33 -42.47
C PHE A 96 -25.49 61.13 -43.16
N ILE A 97 -26.17 60.55 -44.15
CA ILE A 97 -27.21 61.22 -44.92
C ILE A 97 -28.49 61.36 -44.10
N ARG A 98 -29.03 60.29 -43.49
CA ARG A 98 -30.21 60.38 -42.61
C ARG A 98 -29.92 61.27 -41.40
N ASN A 99 -28.76 61.12 -40.75
CA ASN A 99 -28.37 61.95 -39.61
C ASN A 99 -28.23 63.44 -39.99
N PHE A 100 -27.68 63.75 -41.18
CA PHE A 100 -27.63 65.12 -41.70
C PHE A 100 -29.03 65.67 -42.00
N LEU A 101 -29.88 64.93 -42.72
CA LEU A 101 -31.24 65.36 -43.06
C LEU A 101 -32.10 65.59 -41.82
N ILE A 102 -32.00 64.74 -40.80
CA ILE A 102 -32.64 64.92 -39.49
C ILE A 102 -32.13 66.21 -38.82
N LYS A 103 -30.80 66.40 -38.76
CA LYS A 103 -30.18 67.56 -38.11
C LYS A 103 -30.50 68.90 -38.77
N VAL A 104 -30.71 68.91 -40.10
CA VAL A 104 -31.11 70.09 -40.89
C VAL A 104 -32.66 70.26 -40.91
N GLY A 105 -33.42 69.33 -40.33
CA GLY A 105 -34.88 69.40 -40.26
C GLY A 105 -35.60 69.03 -41.57
N MET A 106 -34.91 68.42 -42.52
CA MET A 106 -35.42 68.06 -43.86
C MET A 106 -36.22 66.76 -43.86
N GLN A 107 -37.26 66.69 -43.01
CA GLN A 107 -38.06 65.47 -42.79
C GLN A 107 -38.72 64.94 -44.08
N ARG A 108 -39.30 65.80 -44.93
CA ARG A 108 -39.89 65.36 -46.20
C ARG A 108 -38.87 64.74 -47.16
N THR A 109 -37.64 65.28 -47.18
CA THR A 109 -36.54 64.77 -48.00
C THR A 109 -36.03 63.44 -47.45
N LEU A 110 -35.97 63.31 -46.12
CA LEU A 110 -35.68 62.06 -45.43
C LEU A 110 -36.72 60.97 -45.74
N ASP A 111 -38.01 61.30 -45.74
CA ASP A 111 -39.09 60.35 -46.03
C ASP A 111 -39.04 59.85 -47.47
N VAL A 112 -38.82 60.76 -48.44
CA VAL A 112 -38.61 60.41 -49.86
C VAL A 112 -37.34 59.56 -50.02
N PHE A 113 -36.21 59.97 -49.43
CA PHE A 113 -34.95 59.22 -49.49
C PHE A 113 -35.11 57.81 -48.91
N ASN A 114 -35.76 57.66 -47.75
CA ASN A 114 -36.03 56.35 -47.16
C ASN A 114 -36.93 55.49 -48.08
N GLY A 115 -37.98 56.08 -48.66
CA GLY A 115 -38.86 55.39 -49.61
C GLY A 115 -38.10 54.87 -50.82
N GLU A 116 -37.37 55.73 -51.51
CA GLU A 116 -36.55 55.39 -52.68
C GLU A 116 -35.45 54.37 -52.33
N TRP A 117 -34.78 54.51 -51.18
CA TRP A 117 -33.73 53.60 -50.71
C TRP A 117 -34.27 52.19 -50.46
N TYR A 118 -35.38 52.05 -49.72
CA TYR A 118 -35.99 50.74 -49.48
C TYR A 118 -36.63 50.16 -50.75
N GLU A 119 -37.17 50.98 -51.64
CA GLU A 119 -37.70 50.54 -52.93
C GLU A 119 -36.58 50.02 -53.86
N LEU A 120 -35.45 50.72 -53.96
CA LEU A 120 -34.28 50.27 -54.71
C LEU A 120 -33.68 48.98 -54.13
N LYS A 121 -33.67 48.84 -52.80
CA LYS A 121 -33.24 47.61 -52.11
C LYS A 121 -34.20 46.45 -52.40
N ALA A 122 -35.51 46.66 -52.30
CA ALA A 122 -36.52 45.64 -52.60
C ALA A 122 -36.52 45.21 -54.07
N LYS A 123 -36.15 46.10 -54.99
CA LYS A 123 -35.99 45.82 -56.42
C LYS A 123 -34.61 45.22 -56.79
N GLY A 124 -33.71 44.99 -55.82
CA GLY A 124 -32.36 44.46 -56.07
C GLY A 124 -31.48 45.36 -56.95
N ARG A 125 -31.76 46.68 -56.98
CA ARG A 125 -31.02 47.66 -57.79
C ARG A 125 -29.89 48.37 -57.03
N LEU A 126 -29.80 48.14 -55.72
CA LEU A 126 -28.63 48.43 -54.90
C LEU A 126 -27.74 47.19 -54.86
N GLY A 127 -26.47 47.32 -55.24
CA GLY A 127 -25.49 46.25 -55.10
C GLY A 127 -25.27 45.88 -53.63
N GLU A 128 -24.96 44.61 -53.34
CA GLU A 128 -24.80 44.12 -51.97
C GLU A 128 -23.75 44.93 -51.18
N GLU A 129 -22.71 45.40 -51.87
CA GLU A 129 -21.64 46.31 -51.40
C GLU A 129 -22.12 47.65 -50.80
N TYR A 130 -23.33 48.12 -51.14
CA TYR A 130 -23.96 49.33 -50.55
C TYR A 130 -25.00 48.99 -49.48
N THR A 131 -25.18 47.71 -49.15
CA THR A 131 -26.20 47.22 -48.21
C THR A 131 -25.64 46.41 -47.04
N SER A 132 -24.40 45.95 -47.14
CA SER A 132 -23.62 45.48 -46.00
C SER A 132 -23.39 46.62 -45.01
N ALA A 133 -23.28 46.28 -43.72
CA ALA A 133 -22.76 47.22 -42.76
C ALA A 133 -21.28 47.47 -43.10
N VAL A 134 -20.88 48.73 -43.27
CA VAL A 134 -19.46 49.09 -43.36
C VAL A 134 -18.80 48.61 -42.06
N PRO A 135 -17.76 47.76 -42.11
CA PRO A 135 -17.10 47.29 -40.91
C PRO A 135 -16.43 48.47 -40.19
N ASP A 136 -17.09 48.96 -39.14
CA ASP A 136 -16.56 50.00 -38.27
C ASP A 136 -15.32 49.45 -37.53
N ILE A 137 -14.38 50.33 -37.19
CA ILE A 137 -13.15 49.99 -36.47
C ILE A 137 -13.48 49.28 -35.16
N TYR A 138 -14.61 49.61 -34.53
CA TYR A 138 -15.08 48.92 -33.32
C TYR A 138 -15.44 47.45 -33.56
N MET A 139 -16.10 47.09 -34.67
CA MET A 139 -16.38 45.69 -35.01
C MET A 139 -15.08 44.90 -35.24
N ARG A 140 -14.10 45.54 -35.91
CA ARG A 140 -12.78 44.94 -36.15
C ARG A 140 -12.02 44.68 -34.85
N ASN A 141 -12.14 45.58 -33.88
CA ASN A 141 -11.54 45.42 -32.55
C ASN A 141 -12.27 44.34 -31.74
N GLU A 142 -13.60 44.27 -31.81
CA GLU A 142 -14.40 43.22 -31.16
C GLU A 142 -14.04 41.82 -31.70
N GLU A 143 -13.89 41.65 -33.02
CA GLU A 143 -13.38 40.42 -33.64
C GLU A 143 -11.98 40.02 -33.12
N LEU A 144 -11.10 41.00 -32.91
CA LEU A 144 -9.74 40.77 -32.43
C LEU A 144 -9.71 40.44 -30.93
N ASP A 145 -10.52 41.11 -30.11
CA ASP A 145 -10.68 40.81 -28.69
C ASP A 145 -11.28 39.42 -28.47
N GLU A 146 -12.25 39.01 -29.30
CA GLU A 146 -12.76 37.63 -29.31
C GLU A 146 -11.66 36.61 -29.66
N GLN A 147 -10.83 36.88 -30.68
CA GLN A 147 -9.72 36.00 -31.06
C GLN A 147 -8.67 35.89 -29.95
N VAL A 148 -8.28 37.01 -29.32
CA VAL A 148 -7.35 37.04 -28.19
C VAL A 148 -7.93 36.27 -26.99
N SER A 149 -9.23 36.42 -26.71
CA SER A 149 -9.94 35.67 -25.67
C SER A 149 -9.91 34.16 -25.94
N GLN A 150 -10.20 33.73 -27.18
CA GLN A 150 -10.14 32.33 -27.59
C GLN A 150 -8.72 31.75 -27.47
N LEU A 151 -7.70 32.48 -27.91
CA LEU A 151 -6.29 32.05 -27.79
C LEU A 151 -5.85 31.94 -26.33
N ARG A 152 -6.23 32.89 -25.47
CA ARG A 152 -5.97 32.82 -24.02
C ARG A 152 -6.62 31.60 -23.37
N GLN A 153 -7.88 31.28 -23.73
CA GLN A 153 -8.55 30.07 -23.25
C GLN A 153 -7.91 28.77 -23.77
N GLN A 154 -7.33 28.78 -24.97
CA GLN A 154 -6.58 27.63 -25.50
C GLN A 154 -5.24 27.46 -24.77
N LEU A 155 -4.49 28.54 -24.55
CA LEU A 155 -3.24 28.51 -23.79
C LEU A 155 -3.45 27.98 -22.37
N GLU A 156 -4.51 28.41 -21.67
CA GLU A 156 -4.78 27.95 -20.30
C GLU A 156 -5.15 26.46 -20.27
N LYS A 157 -5.95 25.97 -21.23
CA LYS A 157 -6.22 24.53 -21.38
C LYS A 157 -4.96 23.72 -21.66
N MET A 158 -4.05 24.23 -22.48
CA MET A 158 -2.76 23.58 -22.74
C MET A 158 -1.88 23.58 -21.48
N ARG A 159 -1.84 24.67 -20.72
CA ARG A 159 -1.13 24.75 -19.42
C ARG A 159 -1.67 23.71 -18.43
N GLU A 160 -2.99 23.57 -18.31
CA GLU A 160 -3.60 22.51 -17.47
C GLU A 160 -3.18 21.11 -17.91
N ILE A 161 -3.19 20.81 -19.22
CA ILE A 161 -2.81 19.50 -19.76
C ILE A 161 -1.32 19.22 -19.47
N THR A 162 -0.44 20.19 -19.72
CA THR A 162 0.99 20.08 -19.42
C THR A 162 1.25 19.90 -17.92
N ALA A 163 0.52 20.61 -17.05
CA ALA A 163 0.62 20.45 -15.60
C ALA A 163 0.18 19.04 -15.14
N LYS A 164 -0.91 18.51 -15.71
CA LYS A 164 -1.39 17.13 -15.45
C LYS A 164 -0.35 16.10 -15.92
N ALA A 165 0.19 16.26 -17.13
CA ALA A 165 1.22 15.37 -17.68
C ALA A 165 2.54 15.39 -16.89
N LYS A 166 2.96 16.56 -16.41
CA LYS A 166 4.11 16.69 -15.50
C LYS A 166 3.85 15.97 -14.17
N GLY A 167 2.63 16.12 -13.62
CA GLY A 167 2.19 15.44 -12.41
C GLY A 167 2.16 13.91 -12.52
N THR A 168 1.76 13.34 -13.67
CA THR A 168 1.83 11.89 -13.91
C THR A 168 3.26 11.40 -14.13
N TRP A 169 4.09 12.14 -14.87
CA TRP A 169 5.51 11.82 -15.03
C TRP A 169 6.27 11.81 -13.68
N ASP A 170 6.01 12.78 -12.80
CA ASP A 170 6.58 12.82 -11.45
C ASP A 170 6.11 11.65 -10.55
N LYS A 171 4.92 11.07 -10.80
CA LYS A 171 4.48 9.84 -10.13
C LYS A 171 5.28 8.64 -10.62
N PHE A 172 5.28 8.38 -11.94
CA PHE A 172 6.01 7.25 -12.54
C PHE A 172 7.51 7.29 -12.22
N ARG A 173 8.11 8.49 -12.18
CA ARG A 173 9.51 8.67 -11.76
C ARG A 173 9.74 8.22 -10.32
N LYS A 174 8.90 8.62 -9.37
CA LYS A 174 9.01 8.22 -7.95
C LYS A 174 8.83 6.72 -7.75
N GLU A 175 7.91 6.12 -8.50
CA GLU A 175 7.63 4.69 -8.48
C GLU A 175 8.80 3.87 -9.06
N ARG A 176 9.30 4.25 -10.24
CA ARG A 176 10.54 3.70 -10.82
C ARG A 176 11.72 3.78 -9.86
N ASP A 177 11.91 4.94 -9.23
CA ASP A 177 13.00 5.16 -8.27
C ASP A 177 12.78 4.33 -6.98
N PHE A 178 11.53 4.14 -6.54
CA PHE A 178 11.16 3.23 -5.43
C PHE A 178 11.49 1.77 -5.77
N HIS A 179 11.07 1.25 -6.93
CA HIS A 179 11.40 -0.11 -7.36
C HIS A 179 12.91 -0.33 -7.49
N ARG A 180 13.65 0.63 -8.08
CA ARG A 180 15.12 0.57 -8.20
C ARG A 180 15.80 0.55 -6.83
N MET A 181 15.30 1.31 -5.85
CA MET A 181 15.79 1.30 -4.47
C MET A 181 15.42 0.03 -3.71
N HIS A 182 14.21 -0.49 -3.91
CA HIS A 182 13.75 -1.74 -3.31
C HIS A 182 14.58 -2.93 -3.83
N HIS A 183 14.76 -3.05 -5.15
CA HIS A 183 15.60 -4.07 -5.76
C HIS A 183 17.04 -4.01 -5.23
N LYS A 184 17.65 -2.81 -5.15
CA LYS A 184 18.98 -2.62 -4.55
C LYS A 184 19.03 -3.11 -3.09
N ARG A 185 17.98 -2.89 -2.28
CA ARG A 185 17.89 -3.41 -0.90
C ARG A 185 17.81 -4.94 -0.86
N VAL A 186 16.93 -5.55 -1.66
CA VAL A 186 16.77 -7.01 -1.75
C VAL A 186 18.08 -7.68 -2.17
N VAL A 187 18.82 -7.11 -3.13
CA VAL A 187 20.14 -7.61 -3.55
C VAL A 187 21.17 -7.52 -2.41
N GLN A 188 21.17 -6.43 -1.62
CA GLN A 188 22.04 -6.31 -0.44
C GLN A 188 21.71 -7.36 0.64
N GLU A 189 20.43 -7.61 0.92
CA GLU A 189 19.99 -8.59 1.91
C GLU A 189 20.29 -10.02 1.46
N LYS A 190 20.01 -10.37 0.20
CA LYS A 190 20.46 -11.61 -0.45
C LYS A 190 21.96 -11.82 -0.27
N ASN A 191 22.78 -10.79 -0.52
CA ASN A 191 24.23 -10.89 -0.39
C ASN A 191 24.67 -11.11 1.07
N LYS A 192 24.05 -10.45 2.05
CA LYS A 192 24.28 -10.70 3.49
C LYS A 192 23.95 -12.15 3.86
N LEU A 193 22.75 -12.63 3.50
CA LEU A 193 22.32 -14.02 3.76
C LEU A 193 23.26 -15.05 3.11
N VAL A 194 23.75 -14.78 1.89
CA VAL A 194 24.75 -15.63 1.23
C VAL A 194 26.08 -15.65 2.00
N THR A 195 26.52 -14.53 2.59
CA THR A 195 27.73 -14.53 3.44
C THR A 195 27.52 -15.27 4.76
N ASP A 196 26.35 -15.16 5.39
CA ASP A 196 26.04 -15.86 6.63
C ASP A 196 25.88 -17.37 6.41
N LEU A 197 25.22 -17.80 5.32
CA LEU A 197 25.18 -19.20 4.92
C LEU A 197 26.57 -19.79 4.66
N LYS A 198 27.48 -19.02 4.01
CA LYS A 198 28.88 -19.43 3.84
C LYS A 198 29.60 -19.56 5.18
N ARG A 199 29.36 -18.65 6.14
CA ARG A 199 29.93 -18.72 7.49
C ARG A 199 29.40 -19.92 8.27
N LEU A 200 28.09 -20.14 8.25
CA LEU A 200 27.42 -21.27 8.90
C LEU A 200 27.93 -22.60 8.34
N ARG A 201 28.07 -22.72 7.01
CA ARG A 201 28.61 -23.91 6.35
C ARG A 201 30.08 -24.19 6.69
N LYS A 202 30.90 -23.15 6.89
CA LYS A 202 32.26 -23.33 7.43
C LYS A 202 32.24 -23.84 8.87
N HIS A 203 31.31 -23.33 9.68
CA HIS A 203 31.14 -23.73 11.08
C HIS A 203 30.67 -25.19 11.22
N THR A 204 29.69 -25.63 10.43
CA THR A 204 29.23 -27.04 10.44
C THR A 204 30.36 -28.00 10.04
N VAL A 205 31.08 -27.71 8.96
CA VAL A 205 32.24 -28.51 8.51
C VAL A 205 33.35 -28.55 9.58
N SER A 206 33.48 -27.52 10.42
CA SER A 206 34.47 -27.51 11.52
C SER A 206 34.14 -28.49 12.66
N TYR A 207 32.88 -28.91 12.82
CA TYR A 207 32.48 -29.92 13.81
C TYR A 207 32.61 -31.38 13.32
N ASP A 208 32.64 -31.61 12.00
CA ASP A 208 32.85 -32.96 11.44
C ASP A 208 34.04 -33.72 12.05
N PRO A 209 35.26 -33.13 12.22
CA PRO A 209 36.36 -33.82 12.88
C PRO A 209 36.08 -34.11 14.37
N THR A 210 35.44 -33.19 15.11
CA THR A 210 35.16 -33.39 16.54
C THR A 210 34.13 -34.50 16.76
N ILE A 211 33.12 -34.59 15.88
CA ILE A 211 32.12 -35.67 15.90
C ILE A 211 32.80 -37.03 15.62
N LYS A 212 33.68 -37.10 14.61
CA LYS A 212 34.46 -38.31 14.29
C LYS A 212 35.39 -38.74 15.42
N GLU A 213 35.99 -37.78 16.13
CA GLU A 213 36.84 -38.06 17.29
C GLU A 213 36.02 -38.60 18.48
N LEU A 214 34.86 -38.01 18.78
CA LEU A 214 33.94 -38.49 19.81
C LEU A 214 33.41 -39.90 19.50
N GLN A 215 33.09 -40.18 18.23
CA GLN A 215 32.71 -41.52 17.78
C GLN A 215 33.82 -42.55 18.03
N ARG A 216 35.08 -42.22 17.69
CA ARG A 216 36.24 -43.09 17.98
C ARG A 216 36.44 -43.31 19.49
N LYS A 217 36.33 -42.26 20.31
CA LYS A 217 36.41 -42.39 21.78
C LYS A 217 35.32 -43.30 22.33
N TYR A 218 34.09 -43.18 21.82
CA TYR A 218 32.97 -44.06 22.18
C TYR A 218 33.22 -45.53 21.77
N GLU A 219 33.71 -45.78 20.56
CA GLU A 219 34.06 -47.14 20.11
C GLU A 219 35.15 -47.78 20.97
N VAL A 220 36.19 -47.03 21.34
CA VAL A 220 37.27 -47.52 22.22
C VAL A 220 36.71 -47.85 23.61
N ALA A 221 35.98 -46.93 24.23
CA ALA A 221 35.36 -47.15 25.54
C ALA A 221 34.39 -48.37 25.54
N MET A 222 33.70 -48.61 24.43
CA MET A 222 32.84 -49.79 24.27
C MET A 222 33.64 -51.09 24.13
N LYS A 223 34.78 -51.08 23.43
CA LYS A 223 35.71 -52.23 23.33
C LYS A 223 36.35 -52.55 24.69
N GLU A 224 36.83 -51.54 25.41
CA GLU A 224 37.38 -51.68 26.77
C GLU A 224 36.34 -52.24 27.76
N LYS A 225 35.12 -51.70 27.73
CA LYS A 225 33.99 -52.20 28.53
C LYS A 225 33.63 -53.66 28.22
N MET A 226 33.82 -54.10 26.97
CA MET A 226 33.64 -55.50 26.58
C MET A 226 34.78 -56.38 27.12
N LEU A 227 36.03 -55.93 27.01
CA LEU A 227 37.20 -56.62 27.56
C LEU A 227 37.06 -56.82 29.09
N MET A 228 36.77 -55.74 29.82
CA MET A 228 36.55 -55.76 31.27
C MET A 228 35.40 -56.66 31.72
N ARG A 229 34.40 -56.90 30.86
CA ARG A 229 33.34 -57.90 31.12
C ARG A 229 33.88 -59.33 30.98
N LEU A 230 34.61 -59.62 29.90
CA LEU A 230 35.21 -60.93 29.66
C LEU A 230 36.23 -61.29 30.76
N GLU A 231 37.06 -60.35 31.17
CA GLU A 231 38.01 -60.55 32.27
C GLU A 231 37.31 -60.80 33.60
N ARG A 232 36.26 -60.02 33.92
CA ARG A 232 35.43 -60.24 35.11
C ARG A 232 34.81 -61.63 35.10
N ASP A 233 34.26 -62.07 33.99
CA ASP A 233 33.60 -63.37 33.90
C ASP A 233 34.63 -64.53 33.94
N ARG A 234 35.84 -64.34 33.41
CA ARG A 234 36.98 -65.26 33.58
C ARG A 234 37.45 -65.36 35.04
N MET A 235 37.50 -64.22 35.75
CA MET A 235 37.87 -64.20 37.17
C MET A 235 36.77 -64.82 38.05
N LYS A 236 35.49 -64.59 37.75
CA LYS A 236 34.37 -65.30 38.40
C LYS A 236 34.46 -66.81 38.18
N ALA A 237 34.77 -67.27 36.97
CA ALA A 237 34.93 -68.70 36.70
C ALA A 237 36.06 -69.30 37.56
N ARG A 238 37.20 -68.60 37.69
CA ARG A 238 38.29 -69.00 38.61
C ARG A 238 37.87 -69.02 40.07
N VAL A 239 37.16 -67.99 40.53
CA VAL A 239 36.61 -67.93 41.90
C VAL A 239 35.68 -69.11 42.13
N ALA A 240 34.73 -69.39 41.23
CA ALA A 240 33.82 -70.53 41.35
C ALA A 240 34.56 -71.89 41.39
N THR A 241 35.64 -72.06 40.61
CA THR A 241 36.46 -73.29 40.70
C THR A 241 37.24 -73.41 42.01
N LEU A 242 37.69 -72.28 42.59
CA LEU A 242 38.37 -72.26 43.88
C LEU A 242 37.38 -72.45 45.04
N GLU A 243 36.20 -71.84 44.97
CA GLU A 243 35.10 -72.06 45.91
C GLU A 243 34.65 -73.52 45.90
N ALA A 244 34.54 -74.15 44.73
CA ALA A 244 34.25 -75.58 44.62
C ALA A 244 35.36 -76.46 45.23
N ALA A 245 36.64 -76.12 45.01
CA ALA A 245 37.76 -76.84 45.62
C ALA A 245 37.84 -76.65 47.15
N VAL A 246 37.60 -75.43 47.64
CA VAL A 246 37.49 -75.13 49.09
C VAL A 246 36.31 -75.88 49.69
N LYS A 247 35.17 -75.94 48.99
CA LYS A 247 34.02 -76.72 49.45
C LYS A 247 34.31 -78.22 49.49
N GLN A 248 35.03 -78.77 48.51
CA GLN A 248 35.49 -80.17 48.55
C GLN A 248 36.44 -80.44 49.72
N LEU A 249 37.33 -79.49 50.06
CA LEU A 249 38.19 -79.57 51.24
C LEU A 249 37.42 -79.40 52.57
N GLN A 250 36.29 -78.68 52.55
CA GLN A 250 35.38 -78.56 53.70
C GLN A 250 34.44 -79.78 53.82
N GLU A 251 34.19 -80.53 52.74
CA GLU A 251 33.34 -81.73 52.73
C GLU A 251 34.03 -82.99 53.31
N GLU A 252 35.28 -82.90 53.77
CA GLU A 252 35.89 -83.90 54.68
C GLU A 252 35.41 -83.74 56.15
N GLU A 253 34.73 -82.65 56.51
CA GLU A 253 33.93 -82.54 57.74
C GLU A 253 32.43 -82.29 57.43
N LYS A 254 31.61 -83.32 57.61
CA LYS A 254 30.15 -83.34 57.33
C LYS A 254 29.30 -82.73 58.47
N PRO A 255 27.98 -82.40 58.27
CA PRO A 255 27.15 -82.51 57.06
C PRO A 255 26.22 -81.31 56.70
N GLU A 256 25.66 -81.37 55.48
CA GLU A 256 24.31 -80.96 55.02
C GLU A 256 23.56 -79.73 55.62
N VAL A 257 23.28 -78.73 54.76
CA VAL A 257 22.00 -77.96 54.74
C VAL A 257 21.63 -77.61 53.27
N GLU A 258 20.33 -77.60 52.97
CA GLU A 258 19.71 -77.34 51.65
C GLU A 258 19.78 -75.85 51.18
N PRO A 259 19.62 -75.55 49.87
CA PRO A 259 19.71 -74.19 49.35
C PRO A 259 18.36 -73.45 49.20
N GLU A 260 18.30 -72.21 49.71
CA GLU A 260 17.20 -71.25 49.48
C GLU A 260 17.33 -70.45 48.15
N PRO A 261 16.28 -69.73 47.68
CA PRO A 261 15.95 -69.69 46.25
C PRO A 261 16.57 -68.57 45.39
N GLN A 262 16.45 -68.78 44.08
CA GLN A 262 16.94 -67.90 43.02
C GLN A 262 16.21 -66.54 42.96
N LYS A 263 16.96 -65.43 42.92
CA LYS A 263 16.41 -64.09 42.63
C LYS A 263 15.95 -63.99 41.18
N PRO A 264 14.72 -63.53 40.89
CA PRO A 264 14.18 -63.51 39.53
C PRO A 264 14.81 -62.43 38.65
N ARG A 265 14.88 -62.73 37.34
CA ARG A 265 15.26 -61.78 36.28
C ARG A 265 14.41 -60.51 36.35
N ARG A 266 15.05 -59.33 36.18
CA ARG A 266 14.36 -58.04 35.99
C ARG A 266 13.41 -58.14 34.79
N LYS A 267 12.09 -58.13 35.04
CA LYS A 267 11.09 -57.90 33.99
C LYS A 267 11.26 -56.45 33.48
N LYS A 268 11.02 -56.23 32.18
CA LYS A 268 10.88 -54.87 31.63
C LYS A 268 9.81 -54.13 32.45
N GLY A 269 10.00 -52.82 32.64
CA GLY A 269 9.03 -52.00 33.37
C GLY A 269 7.64 -52.19 32.76
N LYS A 270 6.65 -52.44 33.62
CA LYS A 270 5.25 -52.24 33.24
C LYS A 270 4.99 -50.75 33.27
N ASP A 271 4.22 -50.26 32.32
CA ASP A 271 3.76 -48.87 32.32
C ASP A 271 3.05 -48.56 33.65
N SER A 272 3.11 -47.29 34.05
CA SER A 272 2.47 -46.80 35.27
C SER A 272 0.99 -47.13 35.22
N LYS A 273 0.57 -48.09 36.05
CA LYS A 273 -0.86 -48.33 36.27
C LYS A 273 -1.46 -47.05 36.84
N LEU A 274 -2.53 -46.58 36.21
CA LEU A 274 -3.42 -45.59 36.81
C LEU A 274 -3.84 -46.08 38.20
N PRO A 275 -4.00 -45.18 39.19
CA PRO A 275 -4.50 -45.57 40.50
C PRO A 275 -5.85 -46.28 40.35
N PRO A 276 -6.16 -47.26 41.22
CA PRO A 276 -7.48 -47.87 41.22
C PRO A 276 -8.53 -46.79 41.45
N ASP A 277 -9.65 -46.90 40.75
CA ASP A 277 -10.76 -45.95 40.83
C ASP A 277 -11.40 -46.05 42.23
N GLU A 278 -11.05 -45.13 43.14
CA GLU A 278 -11.42 -45.18 44.57
C GLU A 278 -12.91 -44.88 44.82
N GLY A 279 -13.76 -44.91 43.80
CA GLY A 279 -15.19 -44.60 43.90
C GLY A 279 -15.45 -43.14 44.28
N VAL A 280 -14.45 -42.26 44.09
CA VAL A 280 -14.59 -40.80 44.23
C VAL A 280 -15.39 -40.31 43.03
N VAL A 281 -16.71 -40.49 43.12
CA VAL A 281 -17.67 -39.89 42.19
C VAL A 281 -17.35 -38.40 42.13
N ASN A 282 -17.12 -37.90 40.92
CA ASN A 282 -16.81 -36.50 40.70
C ASN A 282 -17.88 -35.64 41.40
N PRO A 283 -17.55 -34.79 42.40
CA PRO A 283 -18.54 -34.02 43.15
C PRO A 283 -19.28 -32.98 42.28
N PHE A 284 -18.89 -32.84 41.02
CA PHE A 284 -19.54 -32.02 39.99
C PHE A 284 -20.29 -32.85 38.93
N ALA A 285 -20.45 -34.17 39.10
CA ALA A 285 -21.14 -35.05 38.15
C ALA A 285 -22.65 -34.76 38.03
N ASP A 286 -23.28 -34.39 39.15
CA ASP A 286 -24.72 -34.12 39.24
C ASP A 286 -25.06 -32.62 39.08
N LEU A 287 -24.11 -31.80 38.59
CA LEU A 287 -24.38 -30.41 38.24
C LEU A 287 -25.00 -30.33 36.85
N GLU A 288 -26.33 -30.32 36.80
CA GLU A 288 -27.06 -29.86 35.62
C GLU A 288 -26.86 -28.34 35.48
N PHE A 289 -26.24 -27.92 34.38
CA PHE A 289 -26.13 -26.52 34.01
C PHE A 289 -27.33 -26.15 33.15
N ASP A 290 -28.12 -25.16 33.59
CA ASP A 290 -29.18 -24.58 32.76
C ASP A 290 -28.61 -24.14 31.41
N ALA A 291 -29.23 -24.60 30.32
CA ALA A 291 -28.80 -24.26 28.98
C ALA A 291 -28.85 -22.72 28.80
N PRO A 292 -27.72 -22.06 28.45
CA PRO A 292 -27.69 -20.59 28.37
C PRO A 292 -28.69 -20.11 27.31
N PRO A 293 -29.48 -19.04 27.58
CA PRO A 293 -30.53 -18.58 26.67
C PRO A 293 -29.93 -17.97 25.39
N VAL A 294 -29.78 -18.82 24.37
CA VAL A 294 -29.08 -18.50 23.11
C VAL A 294 -29.79 -17.39 22.31
N GLU A 295 -31.07 -17.13 22.58
CA GLU A 295 -31.86 -16.06 21.95
C GLU A 295 -31.33 -14.63 22.21
N ARG A 296 -30.40 -14.45 23.17
CA ARG A 296 -29.85 -13.13 23.55
C ARG A 296 -28.52 -12.79 22.90
N PHE A 297 -27.91 -13.68 22.09
CA PHE A 297 -26.66 -13.35 21.40
C PHE A 297 -26.94 -12.42 20.21
N GLN A 298 -26.33 -11.23 20.24
CA GLN A 298 -26.38 -10.25 19.15
C GLN A 298 -24.96 -9.91 18.70
N LEU A 299 -24.73 -9.93 17.39
CA LEU A 299 -23.46 -9.50 16.79
C LEU A 299 -23.27 -7.99 17.05
N ARG A 300 -22.29 -7.65 17.89
CA ARG A 300 -21.97 -6.25 18.20
C ARG A 300 -21.06 -5.58 17.18
N LYS A 301 -20.06 -6.29 16.66
CA LYS A 301 -19.03 -5.72 15.77
C LYS A 301 -18.34 -6.82 14.95
N THR A 302 -18.04 -6.52 13.70
CA THR A 302 -17.19 -7.33 12.80
C THR A 302 -16.05 -6.43 12.31
N PHE A 303 -14.82 -6.94 12.26
CA PHE A 303 -13.66 -6.21 11.75
C PHE A 303 -12.63 -7.18 11.15
N ARG A 304 -11.85 -6.72 10.16
CA ARG A 304 -10.80 -7.52 9.52
C ARG A 304 -9.47 -7.27 10.22
N GLY A 305 -9.13 -8.11 11.19
CA GLY A 305 -7.92 -7.95 12.00
C GLY A 305 -6.63 -8.52 11.39
N HIS A 306 -6.75 -9.56 10.55
CA HIS A 306 -5.63 -10.31 9.98
C HIS A 306 -5.73 -10.42 8.46
N LEU A 307 -4.60 -10.73 7.83
CA LEU A 307 -4.52 -10.94 6.38
C LEU A 307 -5.07 -12.32 6.01
N ASN A 308 -4.68 -13.34 6.77
CA ASN A 308 -5.09 -14.74 6.61
C ASN A 308 -6.11 -15.16 7.68
N SER A 309 -6.50 -16.43 7.67
CA SER A 309 -7.38 -17.06 8.66
C SER A 309 -6.93 -16.78 10.10
N VAL A 310 -7.89 -16.52 10.99
CA VAL A 310 -7.64 -16.40 12.43
C VAL A 310 -7.76 -17.79 13.06
N SER A 311 -6.65 -18.31 13.54
CA SER A 311 -6.50 -19.68 14.03
C SER A 311 -6.65 -19.80 15.55
N GLY A 312 -6.47 -18.71 16.31
CA GLY A 312 -6.69 -18.68 17.75
C GLY A 312 -7.03 -17.30 18.31
N LEU A 313 -7.80 -17.27 19.40
CA LEU A 313 -8.13 -16.04 20.13
C LEU A 313 -8.19 -16.31 21.64
N ALA A 314 -7.68 -15.37 22.45
CA ALA A 314 -7.69 -15.45 23.92
C ALA A 314 -7.97 -14.08 24.55
N PHE A 315 -8.84 -14.04 25.56
CA PHE A 315 -9.10 -12.82 26.33
C PHE A 315 -8.10 -12.68 27.49
N HIS A 316 -7.62 -11.46 27.72
CA HIS A 316 -6.79 -11.17 28.88
C HIS A 316 -7.62 -11.25 30.18
N PRO A 317 -7.18 -11.97 31.23
CA PRO A 317 -8.01 -12.34 32.38
C PRO A 317 -8.49 -11.17 33.27
N ARG A 318 -7.91 -9.96 33.11
CA ARG A 318 -8.20 -8.79 33.97
C ARG A 318 -8.41 -7.45 33.25
N LYS A 319 -8.29 -7.43 31.91
CA LYS A 319 -8.31 -6.21 31.09
C LYS A 319 -9.14 -6.47 29.84
N PRO A 320 -9.82 -5.49 29.26
CA PRO A 320 -10.61 -5.67 28.04
C PRO A 320 -9.70 -5.69 26.80
N ILE A 321 -8.83 -6.71 26.75
CA ILE A 321 -7.85 -6.93 25.68
C ILE A 321 -8.11 -8.32 25.11
N LEU A 322 -8.19 -8.40 23.78
CA LEU A 322 -8.29 -9.64 23.03
C LEU A 322 -6.96 -9.89 22.29
N ALA A 323 -6.32 -11.03 22.54
CA ALA A 323 -5.25 -11.53 21.69
C ALA A 323 -5.85 -12.35 20.54
N THR A 324 -5.36 -12.13 19.33
CA THR A 324 -5.66 -12.94 18.14
C THR A 324 -4.38 -13.41 17.48
N VAL A 325 -4.49 -14.56 16.84
CA VAL A 325 -3.38 -15.27 16.22
C VAL A 325 -3.85 -15.82 14.87
N SER A 326 -2.99 -15.74 13.86
CA SER A 326 -3.34 -16.03 12.47
C SER A 326 -2.23 -16.79 11.74
N ASP A 327 -2.63 -17.41 10.63
CA ASP A 327 -1.75 -18.00 9.63
C ASP A 327 -0.91 -16.94 8.87
N ASP A 328 -1.14 -15.64 9.11
CA ASP A 328 -0.27 -14.54 8.65
C ASP A 328 1.05 -14.41 9.46
N GLN A 329 1.30 -15.35 10.39
CA GLN A 329 2.48 -15.42 11.26
C GLN A 329 2.59 -14.28 12.29
N THR A 330 1.59 -13.39 12.36
CA THR A 330 1.53 -12.27 13.31
C THR A 330 0.51 -12.51 14.42
N TRP A 331 0.86 -12.17 15.66
CA TRP A 331 -0.09 -12.10 16.77
C TRP A 331 -0.46 -10.64 17.01
N LYS A 332 -1.72 -10.37 17.36
CA LYS A 332 -2.23 -9.01 17.53
C LYS A 332 -3.03 -8.89 18.83
N LEU A 333 -2.91 -7.73 19.47
CA LEU A 333 -3.66 -7.35 20.68
C LEU A 333 -4.63 -6.23 20.32
N TRP A 334 -5.90 -6.42 20.69
CA TRP A 334 -6.99 -5.50 20.37
C TRP A 334 -7.65 -4.97 21.64
N SER A 335 -7.98 -3.68 21.64
CA SER A 335 -8.82 -3.06 22.66
C SER A 335 -10.29 -3.46 22.46
N VAL A 336 -11.03 -3.72 23.53
CA VAL A 336 -12.47 -4.06 23.49
C VAL A 336 -13.23 -3.02 24.31
N PRO A 337 -14.36 -2.45 23.83
CA PRO A 337 -15.19 -2.88 22.70
C PRO A 337 -14.79 -2.31 21.32
N ASP A 338 -13.83 -1.39 21.25
CA ASP A 338 -13.59 -0.60 20.04
C ASP A 338 -12.81 -1.34 18.95
N CYS A 339 -12.25 -2.52 19.24
CA CYS A 339 -11.47 -3.36 18.33
C CYS A 339 -10.32 -2.61 17.65
N GLU A 340 -9.69 -1.69 18.38
CA GLU A 340 -8.50 -0.96 17.92
C GLU A 340 -7.24 -1.80 18.16
N LEU A 341 -6.30 -1.75 17.22
CA LEU A 341 -5.02 -2.46 17.33
C LEU A 341 -4.13 -1.77 18.36
N ILE A 342 -3.87 -2.45 19.49
CA ILE A 342 -2.94 -1.99 20.52
C ILE A 342 -1.50 -2.30 20.12
N MET A 343 -1.27 -3.52 19.64
CA MET A 343 0.06 -4.04 19.33
C MET A 343 -0.03 -5.20 18.34
N SER A 344 0.96 -5.32 17.48
CA SER A 344 1.21 -6.49 16.63
C SER A 344 2.63 -6.99 16.87
N GLY A 345 2.82 -8.30 16.98
CA GLY A 345 4.12 -8.93 17.08
C GLY A 345 4.35 -9.97 16.01
N GLU A 346 5.56 -9.94 15.45
CA GLU A 346 6.09 -10.92 14.50
C GLU A 346 7.18 -11.75 15.18
N GLY A 347 7.45 -12.95 14.66
CA GLY A 347 8.63 -13.70 15.07
C GLY A 347 8.49 -15.22 15.04
N HIS A 348 7.30 -15.76 14.84
CA HIS A 348 7.14 -17.13 14.33
C HIS A 348 7.51 -17.18 12.84
N ARG A 349 7.86 -18.37 12.35
CA ARG A 349 8.31 -18.58 10.95
C ARG A 349 7.33 -19.34 10.08
N ASP A 350 6.19 -19.68 10.65
CA ASP A 350 5.16 -20.51 10.04
C ASP A 350 3.80 -20.16 10.65
N TRP A 351 2.70 -20.67 10.08
CA TRP A 351 1.35 -20.46 10.60
C TRP A 351 1.27 -20.75 12.11
N MET A 352 0.48 -19.95 12.81
CA MET A 352 0.32 -20.09 14.26
C MET A 352 -0.92 -20.91 14.59
N SER A 353 -0.82 -21.77 15.60
CA SER A 353 -1.84 -22.75 15.94
C SER A 353 -2.68 -22.38 17.17
N GLY A 354 -2.22 -21.42 17.97
CA GLY A 354 -2.88 -21.08 19.23
C GLY A 354 -2.21 -19.96 20.00
N VAL A 355 -2.99 -19.38 20.92
CA VAL A 355 -2.58 -18.32 21.83
C VAL A 355 -3.29 -18.50 23.16
N ASP A 356 -2.57 -18.25 24.26
CA ASP A 356 -3.16 -18.21 25.60
C ASP A 356 -2.46 -17.17 26.50
N PHE A 357 -3.19 -16.62 27.46
CA PHE A 357 -2.65 -15.70 28.46
C PHE A 357 -2.30 -16.44 29.74
N HIS A 358 -1.18 -16.07 30.35
CA HIS A 358 -0.93 -16.49 31.73
C HIS A 358 -2.04 -15.95 32.66
N PRO A 359 -2.56 -16.70 33.66
CA PRO A 359 -3.65 -16.24 34.53
C PRO A 359 -3.39 -14.92 35.29
N HIS A 360 -2.13 -14.53 35.48
CA HIS A 360 -1.77 -13.23 36.04
C HIS A 360 -1.77 -12.07 35.02
N GLY A 361 -1.84 -12.35 33.72
CA GLY A 361 -1.84 -11.36 32.64
C GLY A 361 -0.47 -10.80 32.26
N THR A 362 0.62 -11.35 32.80
CA THR A 362 2.00 -10.86 32.58
C THR A 362 2.59 -11.36 31.26
N HIS A 363 2.22 -12.56 30.82
CA HIS A 363 2.81 -13.21 29.65
C HIS A 363 1.74 -13.72 28.69
N LEU A 364 2.05 -13.67 27.39
CA LEU A 364 1.32 -14.34 26.32
C LEU A 364 2.13 -15.54 25.84
N VAL A 365 1.48 -16.68 25.61
CA VAL A 365 2.11 -17.85 25.00
C VAL A 365 1.52 -18.05 23.61
N THR A 366 2.37 -18.20 22.60
CA THR A 366 1.96 -18.51 21.22
C THR A 366 2.63 -19.80 20.74
N SER A 367 1.90 -20.61 19.97
CA SER A 367 2.38 -21.85 19.36
C SER A 367 2.28 -21.79 17.83
N SER A 368 3.21 -22.44 17.12
CA SER A 368 3.29 -22.40 15.66
C SER A 368 3.70 -23.73 15.02
N GLY A 369 3.35 -23.89 13.74
CA GLY A 369 3.86 -24.92 12.84
C GLY A 369 5.39 -24.96 12.73
N ASP A 370 6.08 -23.87 13.09
CA ASP A 370 7.54 -23.79 13.18
C ASP A 370 8.16 -24.68 14.29
N LYS A 371 7.32 -25.41 15.03
CA LYS A 371 7.65 -26.33 16.13
C LYS A 371 8.23 -25.63 17.35
N THR A 372 8.01 -24.32 17.46
CA THR A 372 8.38 -23.53 18.64
C THR A 372 7.14 -23.05 19.38
N ILE A 373 7.32 -22.86 20.69
CA ILE A 373 6.41 -22.13 21.55
C ILE A 373 7.18 -20.88 21.98
N LYS A 374 6.57 -19.70 21.83
CA LYS A 374 7.15 -18.43 22.27
C LYS A 374 6.36 -17.88 23.43
N VAL A 375 7.09 -17.35 24.40
CA VAL A 375 6.53 -16.66 25.57
C VAL A 375 6.94 -15.20 25.44
N TRP A 376 5.94 -14.33 25.40
CA TRP A 376 6.09 -12.89 25.27
C TRP A 376 5.83 -12.27 26.63
N ASP A 377 6.79 -11.49 27.12
CA ASP A 377 6.65 -10.70 28.34
C ASP A 377 6.36 -9.25 27.97
N PHE A 378 5.40 -8.63 28.66
CA PHE A 378 5.04 -7.22 28.49
C PHE A 378 5.52 -6.34 29.65
N ALA A 379 6.26 -6.90 30.60
CA ALA A 379 6.89 -6.17 31.69
C ALA A 379 8.33 -5.75 31.30
N ALA A 380 8.45 -4.60 30.62
CA ALA A 380 9.70 -3.90 30.35
C ALA A 380 9.60 -2.43 30.78
#